data_AF-A0A965K9Y0-F1
#
_entry.id   AF-A0A965K9Y0-F1
#
_cell.length_a   1.000
_cell.length_b   1.000
_cell.length_c   1.000
_cell.angle_alpha   90.00
_cell.angle_beta   90.00
_cell.angle_gamma   90.00
#
_symmetry.space_group_name_H-M   'P 1'
#
loop_
_entity.id
_entity.type
_entity.pdbx_description
1 polymer ?
#
loop_
_entity_poly.entity_id
_entity_poly.type
_entity_poly.pdbx_seq_one_letter_code
_entity_poly.pdbx_strand_id
1 'polypeptide(L)' 'MKRFVSVLCLYAGVNGLFAAPAPLFDGKTLTGWEGDPKVWRVENGEIVGGSLAGNPRNEFLTTKRSFYN' A
#
# COMPACT_ATOMS: atom_id res chain seq x y z
N MET A 1 -22.37 42.76 -21.76
CA MET A 1 -22.36 41.71 -20.70
C MET A 1 -22.23 40.32 -21.32
N LYS A 2 -21.12 40.00 -22.00
CA LYS A 2 -20.92 38.69 -22.70
C LYS A 2 -19.44 38.29 -22.79
N ARG A 3 -18.62 38.64 -21.78
CA ARG A 3 -17.17 38.34 -21.80
C ARG A 3 -16.64 37.62 -20.57
N PHE A 4 -17.50 37.26 -19.61
CA PHE A 4 -17.06 36.67 -18.34
C PHE A 4 -17.37 35.17 -18.17
N VAL A 5 -17.99 34.51 -19.16
CA VAL A 5 -18.40 33.09 -19.04
C VAL A 5 -17.41 32.10 -19.68
N SER A 6 -16.33 32.57 -20.32
CA SER A 6 -15.40 31.66 -21.03
C SER A 6 -14.16 31.22 -20.26
N VAL A 7 -13.90 31.73 -19.05
CA VAL A 7 -12.64 31.45 -18.32
C VAL A 7 -12.78 30.33 -17.28
N LEU A 8 -14.01 29.95 -16.90
CA LEU A 8 -14.23 28.96 -15.83
C LEU A 8 -14.13 27.48 -16.28
N CYS A 9 -14.12 27.20 -17.58
CA CYS A 9 -14.04 25.81 -18.09
C CYS A 9 -12.62 25.32 -18.39
N LEU A 10 -11.58 26.16 -18.26
CA LEU A 10 -10.22 25.80 -18.67
C LEU A 10 -9.35 25.15 -17.59
N TYR A 11 -9.84 25.02 -16.35
CA TYR A 11 -9.08 24.42 -15.25
C TYR A 11 -9.47 22.99 -14.86
N ALA A 12 -10.54 22.44 -15.43
CA ALA A 12 -11.19 21.25 -14.89
C ALA A 12 -10.95 19.93 -15.67
N GLY A 13 -9.90 19.81 -16.49
CA GLY A 13 -9.85 18.67 -17.43
C GLY A 13 -8.53 17.95 -17.68
N VAL A 14 -7.38 18.40 -17.16
CA VAL A 14 -6.07 17.85 -17.58
C VAL A 14 -5.45 16.87 -16.57
N ASN A 15 -6.02 16.70 -15.38
CA ASN A 15 -5.56 15.64 -14.49
C ASN A 15 -6.19 14.31 -14.94
N GLY A 16 -5.57 13.66 -15.92
CA GLY A 16 -5.75 12.23 -16.11
C GLY A 16 -5.48 11.53 -14.79
N LEU A 17 -6.55 11.17 -14.08
CA LEU A 17 -6.51 10.47 -12.79
C LEU A 17 -6.09 9.01 -13.03
N PHE A 18 -4.86 8.80 -13.49
CA PHE A 18 -4.23 7.51 -13.26
C PHE A 18 -3.99 7.44 -11.75
N ALA A 19 -4.70 6.53 -11.09
CA ALA A 19 -4.45 6.24 -9.70
C ALA A 19 -2.97 5.86 -9.57
N ALA A 20 -2.20 6.67 -8.84
CA ALA A 20 -0.81 6.36 -8.57
C ALA A 20 -0.74 4.98 -7.88
N PRO A 21 0.32 4.18 -8.14
CA PRO A 21 0.52 2.91 -7.44
C PRO A 21 0.44 3.14 -5.93
N ALA A 22 -0.46 2.41 -5.27
CA ALA A 22 -0.56 2.46 -3.82
C ALA A 22 0.47 1.46 -3.23
N PRO A 23 1.38 1.89 -2.33
CA PRO A 23 2.34 0.99 -1.73
C PRO A 23 1.64 -0.05 -0.85
N LEU A 24 2.11 -1.31 -0.89
CA LEU A 24 1.58 -2.40 -0.06
C LEU A 24 2.11 -2.37 1.38
N PHE A 25 3.22 -1.69 1.61
CA PHE A 25 3.90 -1.60 2.90
C PHE A 25 4.29 -0.15 3.18
N ASP A 26 4.05 0.31 4.41
CA ASP A 26 4.27 1.68 4.86
C ASP A 26 5.66 1.91 5.47
N GLY A 27 6.49 0.87 5.55
CA GLY A 27 7.82 0.93 6.18
C GLY A 27 7.78 0.89 7.71
N LYS A 28 6.62 0.69 8.34
CA LYS A 28 6.44 0.90 9.78
C LYS A 28 5.65 -0.21 10.45
N THR A 29 4.62 -0.71 9.78
CA THR A 29 3.65 -1.63 10.36
C THR A 29 3.28 -2.73 9.38
N LEU A 30 2.81 -3.86 9.91
CA LEU A 30 2.16 -4.91 9.12
C LEU A 30 0.66 -4.62 8.93
N THR A 31 0.26 -3.34 8.92
CA THR A 31 -1.14 -2.97 8.67
C THR A 31 -1.54 -3.42 7.27
N GLY A 32 -2.66 -4.14 7.17
CA GLY A 32 -3.11 -4.72 5.90
C GLY A 32 -2.48 -6.09 5.58
N TRP A 33 -1.63 -6.63 6.45
CA TRP A 33 -1.05 -7.96 6.34
C TRP A 33 -1.60 -8.92 7.40
N GLU A 34 -1.56 -10.22 7.11
CA GLU A 34 -1.94 -11.31 8.00
C GLU A 34 -0.83 -12.36 8.07
N GLY A 35 -0.44 -12.73 9.29
CA GLY A 35 0.63 -13.68 9.60
C GLY A 35 0.87 -13.76 11.11
N ASP A 36 1.59 -14.79 11.57
CA ASP A 36 1.90 -14.96 13.00
C ASP A 36 2.89 -13.86 13.47
N PRO A 37 2.54 -13.01 14.45
CA PRO A 37 3.43 -11.96 14.97
C PRO A 37 4.66 -12.49 15.70
N LYS A 38 4.71 -13.78 16.07
CA LYS A 38 5.93 -14.41 16.59
C LYS A 38 6.98 -14.64 15.51
N VAL A 39 6.57 -14.62 14.25
CA VAL A 39 7.40 -14.92 13.08
C VAL A 39 7.65 -13.65 12.27
N TRP A 40 6.63 -12.83 12.09
CA TRP A 40 6.66 -11.65 11.22
C TRP A 40 6.61 -10.37 12.03
N ARG A 41 7.52 -9.46 11.73
CA ARG A 41 7.64 -8.15 12.40
C ARG A 41 8.27 -7.12 11.47
N VAL A 42 8.23 -5.86 11.87
CA VAL A 42 8.94 -4.77 11.19
C VAL A 42 10.14 -4.38 12.03
N GLU A 43 11.34 -4.41 11.43
CA GLU A 43 12.59 -3.97 12.05
C GLU A 43 13.34 -3.07 11.07
N ASN A 44 13.83 -1.92 11.51
CA ASN A 44 14.58 -0.97 10.67
C ASN A 44 13.88 -0.56 9.36
N GLY A 45 12.56 -0.59 9.33
CA GLY A 45 11.77 -0.27 8.14
C GLY A 45 11.61 -1.41 7.14
N GLU A 46 11.96 -2.64 7.53
CA GLU A 46 11.93 -3.86 6.72
C GLU A 46 10.98 -4.88 7.33
N ILE A 47 10.34 -5.68 6.48
CA ILE A 47 9.58 -6.86 6.93
C ILE A 47 10.59 -7.97 7.21
N VAL A 48 10.66 -8.42 8.46
CA VAL A 48 11.53 -9.51 8.89
C VAL A 48 10.70 -10.75 9.22
N GLY A 49 11.09 -11.89 8.66
CA GLY A 49 10.45 -13.18 8.85
C GLY A 49 11.35 -14.18 9.57
N GLY A 50 10.75 -14.95 10.47
CA GLY A 50 11.41 -16.04 11.18
C GLY A 50 12.09 -15.63 12.47
N SER A 51 12.78 -16.59 13.07
CA SER A 51 13.53 -16.45 14.31
C SER A 51 14.94 -16.99 14.16
N LEU A 52 15.88 -16.46 14.94
CA LEU A 52 17.23 -17.02 15.05
C LEU A 52 17.22 -18.44 15.66
N ALA A 53 16.16 -18.81 16.38
CA ALA A 53 15.96 -20.17 16.86
C ALA A 53 15.39 -21.12 15.79
N GLY A 54 15.10 -20.60 14.60
CA GLY A 54 14.42 -21.31 13.52
C GLY A 54 12.89 -21.33 13.65
N ASN A 55 12.23 -21.84 12.62
CA ASN A 55 10.78 -22.02 12.58
C ASN A 55 10.46 -23.53 12.52
N PRO A 56 9.54 -24.05 13.36
CA PRO A 56 9.20 -25.47 13.36
C PRO A 56 8.39 -25.89 12.12
N ARG A 57 7.87 -24.93 11.34
CA ARG A 57 7.07 -25.14 10.13
C ARG A 57 7.17 -23.92 9.20
N ASN A 58 6.65 -24.08 7.98
CA ASN A 58 6.46 -22.96 7.07
C ASN A 58 5.41 -22.00 7.62
N GLU A 59 5.70 -20.72 7.51
CA GLU A 59 4.84 -19.61 7.93
C GLU A 59 4.72 -18.63 6.78
N PHE A 60 3.54 -18.02 6.64
CA PHE A 60 3.20 -17.15 5.53
C PHE A 60 2.83 -15.76 6.05
N LEU A 61 3.17 -14.76 5.25
CA LEU A 61 2.69 -13.39 5.42
C LEU A 61 1.94 -13.01 4.14
N THR A 62 0.66 -12.70 4.26
CA THR A 62 -0.21 -12.41 3.12
C THR A 62 -0.85 -11.03 3.29
N THR A 63 -1.28 -10.42 2.19
CA THR A 63 -2.12 -9.22 2.29
C THR A 63 -3.55 -9.63 2.63
N LYS A 64 -4.23 -8.84 3.45
CA LYS A 64 -5.66 -9.03 3.75
C LYS A 64 -6.55 -8.74 2.53
N ARG A 65 -6.06 -7.91 1.62
CA ARG A 65 -6.76 -7.55 0.38
C ARG A 65 -6.47 -8.59 -0.70
N SER A 66 -7.51 -9.07 -1.38
CA SER A 66 -7.36 -9.87 -2.60
C SER A 66 -7.11 -8.98 -3.82
N PHE A 67 -6.28 -9.48 -4.74
CA PHE A 67 -5.94 -8.82 -6.00
C PHE A 67 -6.23 -9.76 -7.18
N TYR A 68 -6.65 -9.19 -8.30
CA TYR A 68 -6.88 -9.84 -9.58
C TYR A 68 -6.42 -8.89 -10.70
N ASN A 69 -6.17 -9.40 -11.91
CA ASN A 69 -5.74 -8.59 -13.06
C ASN A 69 -6.92 -8.12 -13.94
#